data_AF-A0A939IRY4-F1
#
_entry.id   AF-A0A939IRY4-F1
#
_cell.length_a   1.000
_cell.length_b   1.000
_cell.length_c   1.000
_cell.angle_alpha   90.00
_cell.angle_beta   90.00
_cell.angle_gamma   90.00
#
_symmetry.space_group_name_H-M   'P 1'
#
loop_
_entity.id
_entity.type
_entity.pdbx_description
1 polymer ?
#
loop_
_entity_poly.entity_id
_entity_poly.type
_entity_poly.pdbx_seq_one_letter_code
_entity_poly.pdbx_strand_id
1 'polypeptide(L)'
;MSNTHDSDGQQNGDFFDQLLTTAPKGEHSAFTQAFRGYDKAEVDAAVSTLRDQVKRLTSDLEGLDARHRGELEAVRGDSEQTLSSALAESDERAARLEEELKAAKAQAEASAEQITALTEELTAAARAEGDDEDGADRSDEPQSRQQFEAVLRVAEEQASVLIHNAASQAERLLEAAREETEAKRAELAADVARITAQAQQDADQVRLKIDTELTAHEARLEREAAHAAEKVSQAEQEAATVRTEAEKVAAALRAMVTRETSDMRSDAEREVREMNARVLEFEETLTRRQDDAQQEFLVLHNQAVAHAERITSDANEQVAASLEHAQRISNKAEDYEKLMRSQAQAIEAEAHVKARETLERARAKAQKIVDSVTGHATGALRDAEDATRQLRWQQQQLNSFMAEVRELLRPEGVLTGSAAAVAATDDADDMPVEDVAVAEVADEEASDATDEFLGDEPLEDELTASD
;
A
#
# COMPACT_ATOMS: atom_id res chain seq x y z
N MET A 1 69.49 -67.37 -26.75
CA MET A 1 68.01 -67.41 -26.83
C MET A 1 67.49 -65.99 -26.78
N SER A 2 66.40 -65.66 -27.46
CA SER A 2 65.96 -64.26 -27.67
C SER A 2 64.48 -64.12 -27.37
N ASN A 3 64.12 -63.49 -26.22
CA ASN A 3 62.76 -62.98 -25.99
C ASN A 3 62.64 -62.00 -24.80
N THR A 4 63.32 -60.85 -24.83
CA THR A 4 63.10 -59.76 -23.85
C THR A 4 63.50 -58.40 -24.42
N HIS A 5 62.51 -57.55 -24.75
CA HIS A 5 62.51 -56.06 -24.88
C HIS A 5 61.36 -55.63 -25.84
N ASP A 6 60.10 -55.70 -25.37
CA ASP A 6 58.93 -55.16 -26.11
C ASP A 6 57.73 -54.83 -25.19
N SER A 7 57.95 -54.76 -23.87
CA SER A 7 56.90 -54.57 -22.84
C SER A 7 56.64 -53.11 -22.48
N ASP A 8 57.66 -52.26 -22.57
CA ASP A 8 57.69 -50.98 -21.84
C ASP A 8 57.10 -49.84 -22.68
N GLY A 9 57.00 -50.03 -24.01
CA GLY A 9 56.32 -49.11 -24.92
C GLY A 9 54.80 -49.12 -24.80
N GLN A 10 54.19 -50.23 -24.34
CA GLN A 10 52.73 -50.37 -24.26
C GLN A 10 52.17 -49.76 -22.96
N GLN A 11 52.82 -50.01 -21.82
CA GLN A 11 52.36 -49.55 -20.49
C GLN A 11 52.30 -48.01 -20.39
N ASN A 12 53.24 -47.30 -21.02
CA ASN A 12 53.25 -45.84 -21.05
C ASN A 12 52.13 -45.24 -21.93
N GLY A 13 51.69 -45.96 -22.97
CA GLY A 13 50.53 -45.57 -23.78
C GLY A 13 49.22 -45.73 -23.02
N ASP A 14 49.02 -46.90 -22.40
CA ASP A 14 47.82 -47.20 -21.61
C ASP A 14 47.64 -46.23 -20.43
N PHE A 15 48.71 -45.80 -19.76
CA PHE A 15 48.62 -44.80 -18.67
C PHE A 15 48.06 -43.46 -19.16
N PHE A 16 48.52 -42.94 -20.31
CA PHE A 16 48.03 -41.67 -20.85
C PHE A 16 46.58 -41.78 -21.35
N ASP A 17 46.21 -42.88 -22.02
CA ASP A 17 44.84 -43.06 -22.50
C ASP A 17 43.86 -43.35 -21.33
N GLN A 18 44.35 -44.01 -20.27
CA GLN A 18 43.62 -44.14 -19.00
C GLN A 18 43.47 -42.80 -18.27
N LEU A 19 44.47 -41.90 -18.34
CA LEU A 19 44.34 -40.54 -17.81
C LEU A 19 43.34 -39.70 -18.64
N LEU A 20 43.34 -39.84 -19.97
CA LEU A 20 42.39 -39.20 -20.89
C LEU A 20 40.95 -39.73 -20.81
N THR A 21 40.76 -40.93 -20.26
CA THR A 21 39.42 -41.51 -20.00
C THR A 21 38.97 -41.40 -18.54
N THR A 22 39.89 -41.25 -17.59
CA THR A 22 39.60 -41.02 -16.15
C THR A 22 39.46 -39.53 -15.82
N ALA A 23 40.13 -38.65 -16.58
CA ALA A 23 39.67 -37.28 -16.72
C ALA A 23 38.21 -37.33 -17.19
N PRO A 24 37.24 -36.80 -16.43
CA PRO A 24 35.86 -36.86 -16.85
C PRO A 24 35.76 -36.11 -18.18
N LYS A 25 35.19 -36.78 -19.19
CA LYS A 25 34.63 -36.12 -20.37
C LYS A 25 33.40 -35.33 -19.91
N GLY A 26 33.67 -34.27 -19.16
CA GLY A 26 32.75 -33.18 -18.96
C GLY A 26 32.42 -32.66 -20.35
N GLU A 27 31.21 -32.96 -20.78
CA GLU A 27 30.43 -32.03 -21.59
C GLU A 27 30.76 -30.62 -21.09
N HIS A 28 31.10 -29.70 -22.00
CA HIS A 28 31.37 -28.31 -21.61
C HIS A 28 30.06 -27.70 -21.11
N SER A 29 29.76 -27.95 -19.83
CA SER A 29 28.57 -27.54 -19.13
C SER A 29 28.57 -26.03 -19.14
N ALA A 30 27.78 -25.46 -20.03
CA ALA A 30 27.56 -24.03 -20.09
C ALA A 30 26.87 -23.67 -18.78
N PHE A 31 27.62 -23.07 -17.85
CA PHE A 31 27.12 -22.59 -16.56
C PHE A 31 25.79 -21.86 -16.78
N THR A 32 24.82 -22.10 -15.90
CA THR A 32 23.47 -21.56 -16.11
C THR A 32 23.51 -20.04 -16.13
N GLN A 33 22.96 -19.44 -17.18
CA GLN A 33 23.03 -17.99 -17.37
C GLN A 33 21.86 -17.32 -16.64
N ALA A 34 22.13 -16.91 -15.40
CA ALA A 34 21.25 -16.05 -14.63
C ALA A 34 21.12 -14.64 -15.28
N PHE A 35 20.15 -13.86 -14.79
CA PHE A 35 19.75 -12.55 -15.35
C PHE A 35 20.84 -11.45 -15.40
N ARG A 36 22.07 -11.75 -14.95
CA ARG A 36 23.25 -10.83 -14.96
C ARG A 36 24.59 -11.53 -15.27
N GLY A 37 24.59 -12.78 -15.74
CA GLY A 37 25.81 -13.57 -15.99
C GLY A 37 25.64 -15.03 -15.56
N TYR A 38 26.73 -15.80 -15.55
CA TYR A 38 26.73 -17.19 -15.08
C TYR A 38 26.40 -17.31 -13.59
N ASP A 39 25.76 -18.42 -13.18
CA ASP A 39 25.52 -18.70 -11.77
C ASP A 39 26.83 -18.84 -11.00
N LYS A 40 26.98 -18.01 -9.96
CA LYS A 40 28.21 -17.94 -9.18
C LYS A 40 28.47 -19.22 -8.38
N ALA A 41 27.43 -19.88 -7.87
CA ALA A 41 27.61 -21.09 -7.07
C ALA A 41 28.05 -22.27 -7.94
N GLU A 42 27.54 -22.39 -9.17
CA GLU A 42 28.02 -23.38 -10.14
C GLU A 42 29.48 -23.14 -10.52
N VAL A 43 29.86 -21.88 -10.81
CA VAL A 43 31.24 -21.50 -11.15
C VAL A 43 32.20 -21.72 -9.96
N ASP A 44 31.85 -21.27 -8.76
CA ASP A 44 32.67 -21.45 -7.55
C ASP A 44 32.85 -22.96 -7.21
N ALA A 45 31.81 -23.79 -7.40
CA ALA A 45 31.88 -25.24 -7.21
C ALA A 45 32.78 -25.93 -8.24
N ALA A 46 32.69 -25.54 -9.52
CA ALA A 46 33.58 -26.04 -10.58
C ALA A 46 35.04 -25.63 -10.33
N VAL A 47 35.29 -24.38 -9.94
CA VAL A 47 36.62 -23.86 -9.59
C VAL A 47 37.19 -24.56 -8.34
N SER A 48 36.36 -24.90 -7.35
CA SER A 48 36.80 -25.72 -6.21
C SER A 48 37.16 -27.14 -6.64
N THR A 49 36.32 -27.76 -7.47
CA THR A 49 36.54 -29.12 -7.99
C THR A 49 37.84 -29.21 -8.78
N LEU A 50 38.10 -28.26 -9.67
CA LEU A 50 39.34 -28.17 -10.45
C LEU A 50 40.55 -27.94 -9.53
N ARG A 51 40.44 -27.07 -8.52
CA ARG A 51 41.52 -26.84 -7.54
C ARG A 51 41.86 -28.11 -6.75
N ASP A 52 40.86 -28.92 -6.40
CA ASP A 52 41.08 -30.17 -5.67
C ASP A 52 41.55 -31.31 -6.58
N GLN A 53 41.21 -31.30 -7.89
CA GLN A 53 41.85 -32.15 -8.89
C GLN A 53 43.34 -31.84 -9.05
N VAL A 54 43.71 -30.55 -9.17
CA VAL A 54 45.12 -30.12 -9.26
C VAL A 54 45.92 -30.58 -8.03
N LYS A 55 45.37 -30.44 -6.81
CA LYS A 55 46.03 -30.92 -5.57
C LYS A 55 46.27 -32.44 -5.57
N ARG A 56 45.33 -33.23 -6.10
CA ARG A 56 45.49 -34.69 -6.21
C ARG A 56 46.61 -35.02 -7.19
N LEU A 57 46.54 -34.48 -8.41
CA LEU A 57 47.55 -34.71 -9.44
C LEU A 57 48.97 -34.30 -8.99
N THR A 58 49.13 -33.22 -8.22
CA THR A 58 50.43 -32.87 -7.63
C THR A 58 50.87 -33.87 -6.54
N SER A 59 49.96 -34.33 -5.68
CA SER A 59 50.27 -35.35 -4.66
C SER A 59 50.57 -36.73 -5.27
N ASP A 60 49.93 -37.05 -6.41
CA ASP A 60 50.16 -38.29 -7.16
C ASP A 60 51.51 -38.24 -7.89
N LEU A 61 51.89 -37.09 -8.46
CA LEU A 61 53.23 -36.84 -8.99
C LEU A 61 54.33 -36.93 -7.93
N GLU A 62 54.17 -36.24 -6.79
CA GLU A 62 55.11 -36.34 -5.65
C GLU A 62 55.26 -37.80 -5.17
N GLY A 63 54.18 -38.57 -5.19
CA GLY A 63 54.15 -39.99 -4.87
C GLY A 63 54.83 -40.89 -5.92
N LEU A 64 54.74 -40.56 -7.20
CA LEU A 64 55.44 -41.27 -8.30
C LEU A 64 56.94 -40.95 -8.29
N ASP A 65 57.33 -39.68 -8.16
CA ASP A 65 58.72 -39.25 -8.02
C ASP A 65 59.41 -39.92 -6.83
N ALA A 66 58.69 -40.13 -5.73
CA ALA A 66 59.20 -40.84 -4.55
C ALA A 66 59.44 -42.33 -4.81
N ARG A 67 58.56 -42.99 -5.60
CA ARG A 67 58.73 -44.40 -6.01
C ARG A 67 59.92 -44.55 -6.95
N HIS A 68 59.98 -43.76 -8.02
CA HIS A 68 61.09 -43.82 -8.98
C HIS A 68 62.44 -43.52 -8.34
N ARG A 69 62.52 -42.60 -7.37
CA ARG A 69 63.75 -42.41 -6.57
C ARG A 69 64.11 -43.65 -5.75
N GLY A 70 63.16 -44.28 -5.08
CA GLY A 70 63.38 -45.54 -4.35
C GLY A 70 63.78 -46.71 -5.25
N GLU A 71 63.20 -46.81 -6.45
CA GLU A 71 63.55 -47.81 -7.47
C GLU A 71 64.98 -47.60 -8.00
N LEU A 72 65.37 -46.36 -8.29
CA LEU A 72 66.74 -46.02 -8.71
C LEU A 72 67.76 -46.26 -7.59
N GLU A 73 67.42 -45.95 -6.33
CA GLU A 73 68.28 -46.26 -5.17
C GLU A 73 68.43 -47.78 -4.96
N ALA A 74 67.36 -48.56 -5.14
CA ALA A 74 67.40 -50.03 -5.06
C ALA A 74 68.25 -50.66 -6.18
N VAL A 75 67.98 -50.32 -7.44
CA VAL A 75 68.76 -50.80 -8.60
C VAL A 75 70.23 -50.41 -8.47
N ARG A 76 70.52 -49.21 -7.94
CA ARG A 76 71.88 -48.79 -7.64
C ARG A 76 72.50 -49.66 -6.54
N GLY A 77 71.81 -49.90 -5.43
CA GLY A 77 72.29 -50.75 -4.33
C GLY A 77 72.62 -52.18 -4.80
N ASP A 78 71.73 -52.78 -5.60
CA ASP A 78 71.97 -54.10 -6.20
C ASP A 78 73.19 -54.09 -7.14
N SER A 79 73.39 -53.00 -7.90
CA SER A 79 74.56 -52.84 -8.78
C SER A 79 75.88 -52.69 -8.01
N GLU A 80 75.88 -51.91 -6.91
CA GLU A 80 77.06 -51.74 -6.05
C GLU A 80 77.38 -53.04 -5.28
N GLN A 81 76.36 -53.77 -4.81
CA GLN A 81 76.52 -55.06 -4.15
C GLN A 81 77.06 -56.14 -5.12
N THR A 82 76.49 -56.27 -6.33
CA THR A 82 76.93 -57.27 -7.30
C THR A 82 78.36 -57.03 -7.78
N LEU A 83 78.74 -55.77 -8.05
CA LEU A 83 80.13 -55.38 -8.32
C LEU A 83 81.05 -55.71 -7.13
N SER A 84 80.64 -55.42 -5.89
CA SER A 84 81.44 -55.74 -4.70
C SER A 84 81.65 -57.24 -4.52
N SER A 85 80.66 -58.09 -4.82
CA SER A 85 80.83 -59.55 -4.78
C SER A 85 81.74 -60.06 -5.91
N ALA A 86 81.62 -59.52 -7.12
CA ALA A 86 82.44 -59.94 -8.26
C ALA A 86 83.92 -59.58 -8.06
N LEU A 87 84.21 -58.42 -7.45
CA LEU A 87 85.56 -58.03 -7.05
C LEU A 87 86.11 -58.96 -5.95
N ALA A 88 85.34 -59.23 -4.89
CA ALA A 88 85.76 -60.13 -3.81
C ALA A 88 86.06 -61.56 -4.32
N GLU A 89 85.25 -62.10 -5.25
CA GLU A 89 85.53 -63.38 -5.89
C GLU A 89 86.79 -63.35 -6.77
N SER A 90 87.07 -62.23 -7.45
CA SER A 90 88.28 -62.04 -8.25
C SER A 90 89.54 -62.00 -7.38
N ASP A 91 89.48 -61.27 -6.27
CA ASP A 91 90.59 -61.15 -5.31
C ASP A 91 90.87 -62.49 -4.60
N GLU A 92 89.83 -63.25 -4.25
CA GLU A 92 90.01 -64.60 -3.70
C GLU A 92 90.62 -65.56 -4.73
N ARG A 93 90.18 -65.52 -6.00
CA ARG A 93 90.78 -66.30 -7.09
C ARG A 93 92.26 -65.93 -7.30
N ALA A 94 92.59 -64.64 -7.28
CA ALA A 94 93.97 -64.18 -7.39
C ALA A 94 94.84 -64.66 -6.21
N ALA A 95 94.34 -64.56 -4.98
CA ALA A 95 95.04 -65.01 -3.78
C ALA A 95 95.31 -66.54 -3.80
N ARG A 96 94.32 -67.35 -4.21
CA ARG A 96 94.49 -68.80 -4.38
C ARG A 96 95.53 -69.14 -5.44
N LEU A 97 95.48 -68.49 -6.62
CA LEU A 97 96.47 -68.69 -7.68
C LEU A 97 97.88 -68.26 -7.24
N GLU A 98 98.02 -67.20 -6.44
CA GLU A 98 99.28 -66.81 -5.84
C GLU A 98 99.81 -67.87 -4.84
N GLU A 99 98.95 -68.49 -4.05
CA GLU A 99 99.32 -69.54 -3.10
C GLU A 99 99.71 -70.84 -3.82
N GLU A 100 98.96 -71.25 -4.84
CA GLU A 100 99.30 -72.37 -5.73
C GLU A 100 100.65 -72.16 -6.43
N LEU A 101 100.94 -70.94 -6.90
CA LEU A 101 102.22 -70.59 -7.54
C LEU A 101 103.38 -70.61 -6.52
N LYS A 102 103.16 -70.13 -5.29
CA LYS A 102 104.15 -70.23 -4.19
C LYS A 102 104.42 -71.68 -3.81
N ALA A 103 103.38 -72.51 -3.71
CA ALA A 103 103.51 -73.94 -3.42
C ALA A 103 104.24 -74.69 -4.53
N ALA A 104 103.89 -74.44 -5.81
CA ALA A 104 104.57 -75.04 -6.95
C ALA A 104 106.05 -74.65 -7.05
N LYS A 105 106.40 -73.40 -6.71
CA LYS A 105 107.81 -72.96 -6.60
C LYS A 105 108.56 -73.68 -5.48
N ALA A 106 107.99 -73.72 -4.27
CA ALA A 106 108.60 -74.42 -3.15
C ALA A 106 108.76 -75.93 -3.42
N GLN A 107 107.82 -76.56 -4.14
CA GLN A 107 107.94 -77.94 -4.58
C GLN A 107 109.03 -78.12 -5.64
N ALA A 108 109.15 -77.21 -6.61
CA ALA A 108 110.23 -77.21 -7.59
C ALA A 108 111.61 -77.07 -6.91
N GLU A 109 111.76 -76.09 -6.02
CA GLU A 109 112.98 -75.87 -5.22
C GLU A 109 113.34 -77.09 -4.37
N ALA A 110 112.40 -77.64 -3.59
CA ALA A 110 112.62 -78.84 -2.78
C ALA A 110 112.95 -80.09 -3.63
N SER A 111 112.37 -80.24 -4.83
CA SER A 111 112.75 -81.32 -5.75
C SER A 111 114.16 -81.15 -6.33
N ALA A 112 114.59 -79.90 -6.60
CA ALA A 112 115.96 -79.61 -7.04
C ALA A 112 116.96 -79.91 -5.90
N GLU A 113 116.66 -79.51 -4.66
CA GLU A 113 117.45 -79.87 -3.49
C GLU A 113 117.57 -81.39 -3.31
N GLN A 114 116.45 -82.13 -3.40
CA GLN A 114 116.45 -83.59 -3.35
C GLN A 114 117.30 -84.24 -4.45
N ILE A 115 117.24 -83.72 -5.69
CA ILE A 115 118.09 -84.19 -6.79
C ILE A 115 119.57 -83.95 -6.47
N THR A 116 119.94 -82.75 -5.99
CA THR A 116 121.34 -82.48 -5.61
C THR A 116 121.82 -83.37 -4.47
N ALA A 117 121.00 -83.58 -3.43
CA ALA A 117 121.35 -84.45 -2.30
C ALA A 117 121.50 -85.92 -2.72
N LEU A 118 120.63 -86.44 -3.60
CA LEU A 118 120.74 -87.80 -4.14
C LEU A 118 121.96 -87.96 -5.05
N THR A 119 122.33 -86.93 -5.84
CA THR A 119 123.58 -86.94 -6.63
C THR A 119 124.82 -86.89 -5.73
N GLU A 120 124.81 -86.13 -4.63
CA GLU A 120 125.88 -86.16 -3.63
C GLU A 120 125.97 -87.52 -2.92
N GLU A 121 124.85 -88.10 -2.49
CA GLU A 121 124.81 -89.41 -1.84
C GLU A 121 125.28 -90.54 -2.77
N LEU A 122 124.82 -90.59 -4.02
CA LEU A 122 125.25 -91.60 -4.99
C LEU A 122 126.70 -91.43 -5.43
N THR A 123 127.21 -90.20 -5.57
CA THR A 123 128.64 -89.99 -5.84
C THR A 123 129.52 -90.20 -4.61
N ALA A 124 128.97 -90.19 -3.38
CA ALA A 124 129.65 -90.66 -2.19
C ALA A 124 129.67 -92.21 -2.13
N ALA A 125 128.52 -92.87 -2.35
CA ALA A 125 128.40 -94.32 -2.37
C ALA A 125 129.29 -94.97 -3.44
N ALA A 126 129.32 -94.42 -4.66
CA ALA A 126 130.18 -94.89 -5.75
C ALA A 126 131.70 -94.76 -5.46
N ARG A 127 132.08 -93.93 -4.48
CA ARG A 127 133.46 -93.84 -3.95
C ARG A 127 133.68 -94.81 -2.78
N ALA A 128 132.68 -95.02 -1.93
CA ALA A 128 132.75 -95.95 -0.80
C ALA A 128 132.86 -97.42 -1.23
N GLU A 129 132.14 -97.84 -2.29
CA GLU A 129 132.30 -99.18 -2.87
C GLU A 129 133.64 -99.39 -3.62
N GLY A 130 134.60 -98.46 -3.50
CA GLY A 130 135.89 -98.49 -4.19
C GLY A 130 137.02 -99.23 -3.45
N ASP A 131 136.94 -99.36 -2.12
CA ASP A 131 138.13 -99.63 -1.27
C ASP A 131 138.15 -101.00 -0.54
N ASP A 132 137.06 -101.78 -0.51
CA ASP A 132 136.97 -103.03 0.28
C ASP A 132 136.93 -104.34 -0.55
N GLU A 133 137.88 -105.23 -0.22
CA GLU A 133 137.96 -106.69 -0.39
C GLU A 133 137.78 -107.38 -1.79
N ASP A 134 138.90 -107.43 -2.52
CA ASP A 134 139.59 -108.68 -2.95
C ASP A 134 138.76 -109.97 -3.12
N GLY A 135 138.36 -110.32 -4.36
CA GLY A 135 137.70 -111.60 -4.65
C GLY A 135 137.31 -111.84 -6.12
N ALA A 136 137.95 -112.83 -6.76
CA ALA A 136 137.85 -113.20 -8.18
C ALA A 136 136.45 -113.23 -8.86
N ASP A 137 136.47 -112.94 -10.17
CA ASP A 137 135.44 -113.19 -11.20
C ASP A 137 134.23 -112.24 -11.30
N ARG A 138 134.47 -111.08 -11.92
CA ARG A 138 133.54 -110.41 -12.85
C ARG A 138 134.24 -109.37 -13.73
N SER A 139 133.94 -109.36 -15.02
CA SER A 139 134.53 -108.41 -16.00
C SER A 139 133.71 -107.15 -16.25
N ASP A 140 132.56 -106.99 -15.58
CA ASP A 140 131.53 -106.00 -15.96
C ASP A 140 131.35 -104.86 -14.92
N GLU A 141 131.85 -105.03 -13.68
CA GLU A 141 131.68 -104.06 -12.58
C GLU A 141 132.16 -102.61 -12.83
N PRO A 142 133.31 -102.33 -13.50
CA PRO A 142 133.70 -100.94 -13.75
C PRO A 142 132.84 -100.26 -14.82
N GLN A 143 132.20 -101.04 -15.71
CA GLN A 143 131.30 -100.48 -16.71
C GLN A 143 129.95 -100.11 -16.11
N SER A 144 129.41 -100.94 -15.20
CA SER A 144 128.12 -100.64 -14.57
C SER A 144 128.16 -99.36 -13.72
N ARG A 145 129.26 -99.09 -13.00
CA ARG A 145 129.44 -97.82 -12.26
C ARG A 145 129.52 -96.59 -13.18
N GLN A 146 130.30 -96.66 -14.25
CA GLN A 146 130.39 -95.57 -15.24
C GLN A 146 129.04 -95.36 -15.97
N GLN A 147 128.29 -96.43 -16.22
CA GLN A 147 126.93 -96.34 -16.75
C GLN A 147 125.96 -95.71 -15.74
N PHE A 148 126.08 -96.00 -14.44
CA PHE A 148 125.23 -95.41 -13.41
C PHE A 148 125.53 -93.91 -13.22
N GLU A 149 126.79 -93.50 -13.17
CA GLU A 149 127.18 -92.08 -13.11
C GLU A 149 126.75 -91.33 -14.39
N ALA A 150 126.86 -91.97 -15.57
CA ALA A 150 126.34 -91.42 -16.81
C ALA A 150 124.80 -91.29 -16.82
N VAL A 151 124.07 -92.29 -16.29
CA VAL A 151 122.62 -92.25 -16.14
C VAL A 151 122.18 -91.17 -15.16
N LEU A 152 122.89 -90.98 -14.04
CA LEU A 152 122.62 -89.90 -13.09
C LEU A 152 122.90 -88.52 -13.69
N ARG A 153 124.01 -88.35 -14.41
CA ARG A 153 124.31 -87.11 -15.15
C ARG A 153 123.24 -86.80 -16.20
N VAL A 154 122.78 -87.82 -16.93
CA VAL A 154 121.68 -87.69 -17.89
C VAL A 154 120.34 -87.40 -17.18
N ALA A 155 120.10 -87.95 -15.99
CA ALA A 155 118.90 -87.66 -15.21
C ALA A 155 118.90 -86.24 -14.62
N GLU A 156 120.05 -85.75 -14.15
CA GLU A 156 120.25 -84.36 -13.70
C GLU A 156 120.09 -83.37 -14.86
N GLU A 157 120.70 -83.67 -16.02
CA GLU A 157 120.57 -82.87 -17.24
C GLU A 157 119.12 -82.88 -17.77
N GLN A 158 118.43 -84.02 -17.74
CA GLN A 158 117.00 -84.11 -18.05
C GLN A 158 116.12 -83.37 -17.04
N ALA A 159 116.41 -83.44 -15.73
CA ALA A 159 115.67 -82.72 -14.70
C ALA A 159 115.87 -81.20 -14.81
N SER A 160 117.09 -80.75 -15.08
CA SER A 160 117.42 -79.35 -15.37
C SER A 160 116.67 -78.85 -16.62
N VAL A 161 116.64 -79.65 -17.69
CA VAL A 161 115.84 -79.37 -18.90
C VAL A 161 114.34 -79.33 -18.58
N LEU A 162 113.81 -80.23 -17.74
CA LEU A 162 112.41 -80.25 -17.34
C LEU A 162 112.04 -79.03 -16.49
N ILE A 163 112.87 -78.65 -15.51
CA ILE A 163 112.69 -77.46 -14.67
C ILE A 163 112.75 -76.19 -15.53
N HIS A 164 113.72 -76.07 -16.44
CA HIS A 164 113.83 -74.92 -17.34
C HIS A 164 112.64 -74.83 -18.32
N ASN A 165 112.17 -75.97 -18.82
CA ASN A 165 110.99 -76.03 -19.69
C ASN A 165 109.70 -75.68 -18.91
N ALA A 166 109.54 -76.18 -17.69
CA ALA A 166 108.43 -75.83 -16.80
C ALA A 166 108.43 -74.34 -16.43
N ALA A 167 109.61 -73.76 -16.14
CA ALA A 167 109.76 -72.33 -15.90
C ALA A 167 109.38 -71.50 -17.14
N SER A 168 109.86 -71.88 -18.34
CA SER A 168 109.50 -71.19 -19.58
C SER A 168 108.02 -71.36 -19.95
N GLN A 169 107.39 -72.48 -19.60
CA GLN A 169 105.93 -72.67 -19.74
C GLN A 169 105.15 -71.79 -18.76
N ALA A 170 105.56 -71.74 -17.48
CA ALA A 170 104.94 -70.89 -16.48
C ALA A 170 105.07 -69.39 -16.83
N GLU A 171 106.22 -68.96 -17.34
CA GLU A 171 106.43 -67.58 -17.79
C GLU A 171 105.54 -67.23 -19.00
N ARG A 172 105.40 -68.13 -19.98
CA ARG A 172 104.46 -67.95 -21.11
C ARG A 172 102.99 -67.93 -20.66
N LEU A 173 102.61 -68.75 -19.67
CA LEU A 173 101.27 -68.76 -19.12
C LEU A 173 100.96 -67.47 -18.34
N LEU A 174 101.93 -66.95 -17.58
CA LEU A 174 101.81 -65.67 -16.89
C LEU A 174 101.71 -64.50 -17.88
N GLU A 175 102.49 -64.51 -18.96
CA GLU A 175 102.41 -63.46 -19.99
C GLU A 175 101.10 -63.52 -20.77
N ALA A 176 100.65 -64.72 -21.19
CA ALA A 176 99.34 -64.89 -21.82
C ALA A 176 98.18 -64.46 -20.89
N ALA A 177 98.27 -64.73 -19.59
CA ALA A 177 97.28 -64.28 -18.61
C ALA A 177 97.30 -62.74 -18.40
N ARG A 178 98.47 -62.10 -18.53
CA ARG A 178 98.59 -60.62 -18.55
C ARG A 178 97.96 -60.05 -19.81
N GLU A 179 98.32 -60.56 -20.99
CA GLU A 179 97.75 -60.16 -22.28
C GLU A 179 96.22 -60.31 -22.28
N GLU A 180 95.68 -61.43 -21.78
CA GLU A 180 94.24 -61.65 -21.65
C GLU A 180 93.59 -60.65 -20.65
N THR A 181 94.27 -60.33 -19.55
CA THR A 181 93.79 -59.35 -18.56
C THR A 181 93.79 -57.93 -19.12
N GLU A 182 94.82 -57.54 -19.87
CA GLU A 182 94.88 -56.24 -20.54
C GLU A 182 93.88 -56.11 -21.68
N ALA A 183 93.69 -57.18 -22.48
CA ALA A 183 92.65 -57.25 -23.50
C ALA A 183 91.25 -57.08 -22.90
N LYS A 184 90.92 -57.82 -21.82
CA LYS A 184 89.65 -57.68 -21.10
C LYS A 184 89.46 -56.30 -20.48
N ARG A 185 90.52 -55.68 -19.95
CA ARG A 185 90.47 -54.30 -19.43
C ARG A 185 90.23 -53.28 -20.55
N ALA A 186 90.83 -53.47 -21.72
CA ALA A 186 90.62 -52.61 -22.89
C ALA A 186 89.19 -52.77 -23.47
N GLU A 187 88.67 -54.01 -23.52
CA GLU A 187 87.30 -54.32 -23.93
C GLU A 187 86.28 -53.69 -22.97
N LEU A 188 86.42 -53.91 -21.65
CA LEU A 188 85.56 -53.30 -20.64
C LEU A 188 85.63 -51.77 -20.65
N ALA A 189 86.81 -51.17 -20.88
CA ALA A 189 86.94 -49.72 -21.01
C ALA A 189 86.24 -49.19 -22.26
N ALA A 190 86.29 -49.91 -23.39
CA ALA A 190 85.56 -49.57 -24.61
C ALA A 190 84.05 -49.73 -24.44
N ASP A 191 83.59 -50.75 -23.70
CA ASP A 191 82.17 -50.94 -23.36
C ASP A 191 81.65 -49.85 -22.44
N VAL A 192 82.37 -49.49 -21.37
CA VAL A 192 81.98 -48.39 -20.49
C VAL A 192 81.95 -47.07 -21.27
N ALA A 193 82.92 -46.80 -22.16
CA ALA A 193 82.91 -45.62 -23.02
C ALA A 193 81.70 -45.62 -23.99
N ARG A 194 81.34 -46.76 -24.56
CA ARG A 194 80.18 -46.93 -25.45
C ARG A 194 78.85 -46.74 -24.71
N ILE A 195 78.68 -47.37 -23.56
CA ILE A 195 77.46 -47.28 -22.73
C ILE A 195 77.28 -45.85 -22.21
N THR A 196 78.34 -45.20 -21.73
CA THR A 196 78.25 -43.81 -21.24
C THR A 196 77.98 -42.81 -22.36
N ALA A 197 78.60 -42.98 -23.54
CA ALA A 197 78.30 -42.15 -24.71
C ALA A 197 76.85 -42.32 -25.21
N GLN A 198 76.34 -43.55 -25.22
CA GLN A 198 74.95 -43.81 -25.58
C GLN A 198 73.97 -43.19 -24.56
N ALA A 199 74.19 -43.44 -23.26
CA ALA A 199 73.35 -42.86 -22.20
C ALA A 199 73.33 -41.33 -22.20
N GLN A 200 74.44 -40.68 -22.58
CA GLN A 200 74.49 -39.23 -22.79
C GLN A 200 73.64 -38.79 -24.01
N GLN A 201 73.75 -39.48 -25.14
CA GLN A 201 72.94 -39.19 -26.34
C GLN A 201 71.44 -39.40 -26.08
N ASP A 202 71.07 -40.47 -25.38
CA ASP A 202 69.69 -40.75 -25.00
C ASP A 202 69.14 -39.68 -24.03
N ALA A 203 69.94 -39.27 -23.03
CA ALA A 203 69.57 -38.21 -22.10
C ALA A 203 69.41 -36.84 -22.79
N ASP A 204 70.30 -36.48 -23.72
CA ASP A 204 70.21 -35.22 -24.47
C ASP A 204 69.06 -35.26 -25.51
N GLN A 205 68.73 -36.44 -26.06
CA GLN A 205 67.52 -36.59 -26.88
C GLN A 205 66.24 -36.43 -26.05
N VAL A 206 66.20 -36.96 -24.83
CA VAL A 206 65.07 -36.78 -23.90
C VAL A 206 64.92 -35.31 -23.48
N ARG A 207 66.01 -34.62 -23.16
CA ARG A 207 66.01 -33.17 -22.90
C ARG A 207 65.44 -32.38 -24.08
N LEU A 208 65.94 -32.63 -25.30
CA LEU A 208 65.47 -31.93 -26.49
C LEU A 208 63.97 -32.16 -26.75
N LYS A 209 63.45 -33.38 -26.52
CA LYS A 209 62.00 -33.66 -26.58
C LYS A 209 61.25 -32.80 -25.58
N ILE A 210 61.64 -32.84 -24.30
CA ILE A 210 61.02 -32.07 -23.20
C ILE A 210 61.03 -30.56 -23.53
N ASP A 211 62.15 -30.01 -24.00
CA ASP A 211 62.25 -28.59 -24.36
C ASP A 211 61.30 -28.22 -25.52
N THR A 212 61.17 -29.09 -26.54
CA THR A 212 60.22 -28.87 -27.65
C THR A 212 58.76 -29.02 -27.24
N GLU A 213 58.45 -29.96 -26.35
CA GLU A 213 57.11 -30.17 -25.81
C GLU A 213 56.71 -29.02 -24.88
N LEU A 214 57.60 -28.58 -23.98
CA LEU A 214 57.45 -27.39 -23.15
C LEU A 214 57.14 -26.16 -24.01
N THR A 215 57.97 -25.89 -25.03
CA THR A 215 57.77 -24.76 -25.94
C THR A 215 56.42 -24.84 -26.67
N ALA A 216 56.00 -26.04 -27.08
CA ALA A 216 54.71 -26.27 -27.74
C ALA A 216 53.51 -26.08 -26.79
N HIS A 217 53.66 -26.46 -25.51
CA HIS A 217 52.68 -26.25 -24.46
C HIS A 217 52.58 -24.77 -24.05
N GLU A 218 53.69 -24.07 -23.88
CA GLU A 218 53.74 -22.62 -23.62
C GLU A 218 53.07 -21.84 -24.76
N ALA A 219 53.48 -22.10 -26.01
CA ALA A 219 52.87 -21.49 -27.19
C ALA A 219 51.39 -21.87 -27.37
N ARG A 220 50.91 -22.97 -26.77
CA ARG A 220 49.48 -23.30 -26.72
C ARG A 220 48.75 -22.50 -25.63
N LEU A 221 49.31 -22.44 -24.42
CA LEU A 221 48.77 -21.66 -23.31
C LEU A 221 48.68 -20.16 -23.64
N GLU A 222 49.68 -19.61 -24.32
CA GLU A 222 49.66 -18.22 -24.79
C GLU A 222 48.50 -17.96 -25.78
N ARG A 223 48.27 -18.87 -26.74
CA ARG A 223 47.14 -18.77 -27.68
C ARG A 223 45.78 -18.92 -26.98
N GLU A 224 45.66 -19.86 -26.04
CA GLU A 224 44.44 -20.04 -25.26
C GLU A 224 44.15 -18.84 -24.35
N ALA A 225 45.18 -18.24 -23.74
CA ALA A 225 45.08 -17.02 -22.94
C ALA A 225 44.74 -15.78 -23.79
N ALA A 226 45.34 -15.62 -24.97
CA ALA A 226 45.03 -14.52 -25.88
C ALA A 226 43.58 -14.57 -26.37
N HIS A 227 43.10 -15.76 -26.76
CA HIS A 227 41.69 -16.00 -27.14
C HIS A 227 40.72 -15.83 -25.96
N ALA A 228 41.13 -16.15 -24.73
CA ALA A 228 40.35 -15.83 -23.52
C ALA A 228 40.27 -14.32 -23.28
N ALA A 229 41.37 -13.58 -23.43
CA ALA A 229 41.41 -12.13 -23.30
C ALA A 229 40.59 -11.42 -24.40
N GLU A 230 40.63 -11.92 -25.63
CA GLU A 230 39.77 -11.46 -26.74
C GLU A 230 38.28 -11.63 -26.39
N LYS A 231 37.88 -12.80 -25.88
CA LYS A 231 36.50 -13.05 -25.43
C LYS A 231 36.07 -12.17 -24.26
N VAL A 232 36.96 -11.87 -23.31
CA VAL A 232 36.68 -10.90 -22.24
C VAL A 232 36.47 -9.50 -22.83
N SER A 233 37.34 -9.05 -23.72
CA SER A 233 37.20 -7.75 -24.41
C SER A 233 35.92 -7.66 -25.24
N GLN A 234 35.52 -8.73 -25.94
CA GLN A 234 34.24 -8.80 -26.64
C GLN A 234 33.06 -8.71 -25.66
N ALA A 235 33.06 -9.49 -24.59
CA ALA A 235 31.99 -9.49 -23.59
C ALA A 235 31.89 -8.13 -22.84
N GLU A 236 33.00 -7.43 -22.63
CA GLU A 236 33.01 -6.07 -22.08
C GLU A 236 32.42 -5.05 -23.06
N GLN A 237 32.73 -5.16 -24.36
CA GLN A 237 32.14 -4.31 -25.40
C GLN A 237 30.62 -4.57 -25.55
N GLU A 238 30.18 -5.82 -25.56
CA GLU A 238 28.76 -6.19 -25.58
C GLU A 238 28.03 -5.74 -24.31
N ALA A 239 28.66 -5.88 -23.13
CA ALA A 239 28.12 -5.33 -21.89
C ALA A 239 28.04 -3.79 -21.91
N ALA A 240 28.95 -3.11 -22.61
CA ALA A 240 28.90 -1.67 -22.79
C ALA A 240 27.79 -1.23 -23.75
N THR A 241 27.62 -1.88 -24.91
CA THR A 241 26.54 -1.54 -25.85
C THR A 241 25.17 -1.73 -25.19
N VAL A 242 24.92 -2.88 -24.57
CA VAL A 242 23.68 -3.20 -23.83
C VAL A 242 23.40 -2.18 -22.73
N ARG A 243 24.41 -1.70 -21.99
CA ARG A 243 24.23 -0.60 -21.02
C ARG A 243 23.76 0.68 -21.70
N THR A 244 24.41 1.13 -22.78
CA THR A 244 23.99 2.37 -23.47
C THR A 244 22.60 2.25 -24.11
N GLU A 245 22.18 1.05 -24.51
CA GLU A 245 20.85 0.79 -25.05
C GLU A 245 19.79 0.80 -23.94
N ALA A 246 20.06 0.14 -22.81
CA ALA A 246 19.21 0.20 -21.62
C ALA A 246 19.05 1.64 -21.09
N GLU A 247 20.13 2.44 -21.12
CA GLU A 247 20.09 3.86 -20.76
C GLU A 247 19.24 4.70 -21.72
N LYS A 248 19.37 4.48 -23.05
CA LYS A 248 18.52 5.13 -24.06
C LYS A 248 17.04 4.76 -23.87
N VAL A 249 16.72 3.49 -23.66
CA VAL A 249 15.35 3.01 -23.41
C VAL A 249 14.79 3.60 -22.11
N ALA A 250 15.58 3.63 -21.03
CA ALA A 250 15.17 4.24 -19.77
C ALA A 250 15.01 5.76 -19.88
N ALA A 251 15.80 6.46 -20.72
CA ALA A 251 15.61 7.87 -21.01
C ALA A 251 14.32 8.12 -21.82
N ALA A 252 14.06 7.30 -22.85
CA ALA A 252 12.83 7.36 -23.64
C ALA A 252 11.56 7.12 -22.80
N LEU A 253 11.59 6.12 -21.90
CA LEU A 253 10.48 5.85 -20.99
C LEU A 253 10.24 7.02 -20.01
N ARG A 254 11.30 7.60 -19.43
CA ARG A 254 11.17 8.80 -18.58
C ARG A 254 10.59 9.98 -19.34
N ALA A 255 11.00 10.20 -20.60
CA ALA A 255 10.45 11.25 -21.45
C ALA A 255 8.97 11.01 -21.79
N MET A 256 8.58 9.76 -22.09
CA MET A 256 7.19 9.37 -22.31
C MET A 256 6.31 9.63 -21.09
N VAL A 257 6.72 9.14 -19.90
CA VAL A 257 5.99 9.37 -18.63
C VAL A 257 5.93 10.86 -18.26
N THR A 258 7.00 11.63 -18.50
CA THR A 258 7.01 13.09 -18.27
C THR A 258 6.04 13.81 -19.19
N ARG A 259 5.92 13.38 -20.44
CA ARG A 259 4.92 13.89 -21.38
C ARG A 259 3.51 13.50 -20.94
N GLU A 260 3.26 12.20 -20.70
CA GLU A 260 1.95 11.68 -20.33
C GLU A 260 1.40 12.36 -19.06
N THR A 261 2.22 12.55 -18.03
CA THR A 261 1.85 13.28 -16.82
C THR A 261 1.69 14.80 -17.03
N SER A 262 2.26 15.37 -18.09
CA SER A 262 2.01 16.76 -18.51
C SER A 262 0.71 16.89 -19.30
N ASP A 263 0.45 15.95 -20.21
CA ASP A 263 -0.77 15.89 -21.02
C ASP A 263 -1.98 15.66 -20.09
N MET A 264 -1.90 14.68 -19.17
CA MET A 264 -2.91 14.46 -18.11
C MET A 264 -3.12 15.67 -17.19
N ARG A 265 -2.08 16.43 -16.82
CA ARG A 265 -2.23 17.67 -16.06
C ARG A 265 -2.98 18.72 -16.88
N SER A 266 -2.64 18.88 -18.16
CA SER A 266 -3.30 19.84 -19.05
C SER A 266 -4.78 19.53 -19.22
N ASP A 267 -5.17 18.26 -19.33
CA ASP A 267 -6.58 17.85 -19.40
C ASP A 267 -7.30 18.02 -18.07
N ALA A 268 -6.71 17.65 -16.93
CA ALA A 268 -7.30 17.92 -15.61
C ALA A 268 -7.52 19.43 -15.36
N GLU A 269 -6.57 20.27 -15.75
CA GLU A 269 -6.74 21.73 -15.69
C GLU A 269 -7.84 22.23 -16.66
N ARG A 270 -8.01 21.60 -17.84
CA ARG A 270 -9.10 21.91 -18.79
C ARG A 270 -10.46 21.56 -18.19
N GLU A 271 -10.58 20.38 -17.58
CA GLU A 271 -11.81 19.93 -16.91
C GLU A 271 -12.17 20.81 -15.71
N VAL A 272 -11.19 21.25 -14.90
CA VAL A 272 -11.42 22.21 -13.81
C VAL A 272 -11.88 23.57 -14.34
N ARG A 273 -11.33 24.07 -15.44
CA ARG A 273 -11.81 25.32 -16.09
C ARG A 273 -13.26 25.16 -16.59
N GLU A 274 -13.58 24.03 -17.20
CA GLU A 274 -14.91 23.70 -17.73
C GLU A 274 -15.95 23.54 -16.60
N MET A 275 -15.57 22.91 -15.48
CA MET A 275 -16.38 22.80 -14.28
C MET A 275 -16.63 24.19 -13.65
N ASN A 276 -15.60 25.01 -13.51
CA ASN A 276 -15.74 26.37 -12.94
C ASN A 276 -16.61 27.26 -13.82
N ALA A 277 -16.56 27.12 -15.15
CA ALA A 277 -17.46 27.80 -16.06
C ALA A 277 -18.93 27.38 -15.85
N ARG A 278 -19.19 26.06 -15.75
CA ARG A 278 -20.54 25.54 -15.42
C ARG A 278 -21.05 26.03 -14.07
N VAL A 279 -20.19 26.11 -13.05
CA VAL A 279 -20.58 26.65 -11.73
C VAL A 279 -20.99 28.11 -11.85
N LEU A 280 -20.21 28.93 -12.58
CA LEU A 280 -20.56 30.34 -12.82
C LEU A 280 -21.88 30.50 -13.62
N GLU A 281 -22.11 29.65 -14.63
CA GLU A 281 -23.39 29.60 -15.36
C GLU A 281 -24.55 29.22 -14.43
N PHE A 282 -24.37 28.25 -13.53
CA PHE A 282 -25.38 27.89 -12.53
C PHE A 282 -25.62 29.02 -11.53
N GLU A 283 -24.58 29.70 -11.03
CA GLU A 283 -24.71 30.88 -10.17
C GLU A 283 -25.47 32.01 -10.88
N GLU A 284 -25.19 32.28 -12.17
CA GLU A 284 -25.93 33.27 -12.97
C GLU A 284 -27.42 32.91 -13.15
N THR A 285 -27.74 31.62 -13.34
CA THR A 285 -29.15 31.17 -13.40
C THR A 285 -29.83 31.17 -12.03
N LEU A 286 -29.10 30.95 -10.95
CA LEU A 286 -29.61 30.99 -9.58
C LEU A 286 -29.92 32.44 -9.17
N THR A 287 -29.01 33.39 -9.43
CA THR A 287 -29.25 34.81 -9.17
C THR A 287 -30.39 35.35 -10.00
N ARG A 288 -30.51 35.00 -11.29
CA ARG A 288 -31.69 35.37 -12.10
C ARG A 288 -32.99 34.86 -11.48
N ARG A 289 -33.07 33.57 -11.12
CA ARG A 289 -34.26 32.99 -10.47
C ARG A 289 -34.56 33.64 -9.13
N GLN A 290 -33.54 34.03 -8.37
CA GLN A 290 -33.71 34.76 -7.12
C GLN A 290 -34.24 36.17 -7.35
N ASP A 291 -33.70 36.91 -8.32
CA ASP A 291 -34.16 38.26 -8.69
C ASP A 291 -35.59 38.23 -9.26
N ASP A 292 -35.92 37.23 -10.09
CA ASP A 292 -37.27 37.00 -10.61
C ASP A 292 -38.25 36.68 -9.47
N ALA A 293 -37.90 35.75 -8.57
CA ALA A 293 -38.74 35.41 -7.41
C ALA A 293 -38.88 36.57 -6.40
N GLN A 294 -37.85 37.41 -6.23
CA GLN A 294 -37.94 38.64 -5.43
C GLN A 294 -38.86 39.68 -6.09
N GLN A 295 -38.84 39.80 -7.41
CA GLN A 295 -39.77 40.67 -8.14
C GLN A 295 -41.21 40.15 -8.03
N GLU A 296 -41.45 38.85 -8.22
CA GLU A 296 -42.77 38.22 -8.01
C GLU A 296 -43.27 38.42 -6.58
N PHE A 297 -42.40 38.21 -5.57
CA PHE A 297 -42.73 38.46 -4.17
C PHE A 297 -43.07 39.93 -3.90
N LEU A 298 -42.31 40.89 -4.46
CA LEU A 298 -42.62 42.31 -4.33
C LEU A 298 -43.93 42.69 -5.03
N VAL A 299 -44.24 42.10 -6.19
CA VAL A 299 -45.52 42.32 -6.89
C VAL A 299 -46.69 41.76 -6.05
N LEU A 300 -46.58 40.54 -5.54
CA LEU A 300 -47.59 39.91 -4.68
C LEU A 300 -47.75 40.67 -3.36
N HIS A 301 -46.65 41.14 -2.75
CA HIS A 301 -46.68 41.96 -1.54
C HIS A 301 -47.38 43.29 -1.79
N ASN A 302 -47.04 44.01 -2.86
CA ASN A 302 -47.71 45.26 -3.23
C ASN A 302 -49.20 45.05 -3.56
N GLN A 303 -49.57 43.92 -4.18
CA GLN A 303 -50.97 43.55 -4.40
C GLN A 303 -51.70 43.26 -3.08
N ALA A 304 -51.06 42.57 -2.14
CA ALA A 304 -51.61 42.28 -0.81
C ALA A 304 -51.76 43.56 0.04
N VAL A 305 -50.78 44.46 0.00
CA VAL A 305 -50.87 45.79 0.63
C VAL A 305 -52.01 46.59 0.02
N ALA A 306 -52.07 46.74 -1.32
CA ALA A 306 -53.17 47.45 -1.98
C ALA A 306 -54.56 46.78 -1.79
N HIS A 307 -54.59 45.49 -1.42
CA HIS A 307 -55.82 44.79 -1.01
C HIS A 307 -56.21 45.10 0.44
N ALA A 308 -55.24 45.12 1.36
CA ALA A 308 -55.45 45.52 2.75
C ALA A 308 -55.81 47.02 2.89
N GLU A 309 -55.15 47.89 2.12
CA GLU A 309 -55.49 49.32 2.00
C GLU A 309 -56.91 49.52 1.48
N ARG A 310 -57.35 48.73 0.49
CA ARG A 310 -58.74 48.77 0.03
C ARG A 310 -59.72 48.31 1.10
N ILE A 311 -59.49 47.15 1.74
CA ILE A 311 -60.35 46.67 2.83
C ILE A 311 -60.43 47.70 3.98
N THR A 312 -59.33 48.36 4.33
CA THR A 312 -59.33 49.41 5.36
C THR A 312 -59.98 50.71 4.88
N SER A 313 -59.89 51.08 3.60
CA SER A 313 -60.67 52.19 3.03
C SER A 313 -62.16 51.88 3.05
N ASP A 314 -62.58 50.75 2.49
CA ASP A 314 -63.97 50.29 2.41
C ASP A 314 -64.59 50.20 3.82
N ALA A 315 -63.84 49.68 4.81
CA ALA A 315 -64.26 49.63 6.21
C ALA A 315 -64.35 51.03 6.86
N ASN A 316 -63.41 51.94 6.59
CA ASN A 316 -63.47 53.31 7.08
C ASN A 316 -64.63 54.10 6.44
N GLU A 317 -64.92 53.87 5.16
CA GLU A 317 -66.09 54.42 4.45
C GLU A 317 -67.39 53.86 5.00
N GLN A 318 -67.47 52.56 5.30
CA GLN A 318 -68.62 51.96 5.97
C GLN A 318 -68.83 52.53 7.37
N VAL A 319 -67.76 52.70 8.16
CA VAL A 319 -67.80 53.36 9.47
C VAL A 319 -68.27 54.82 9.33
N ALA A 320 -67.70 55.60 8.41
CA ALA A 320 -68.11 56.99 8.17
C ALA A 320 -69.58 57.10 7.74
N ALA A 321 -70.03 56.26 6.80
CA ALA A 321 -71.42 56.20 6.37
C ALA A 321 -72.38 55.78 7.51
N SER A 322 -71.94 54.88 8.41
CA SER A 322 -72.70 54.51 9.60
C SER A 322 -72.82 55.67 10.61
N LEU A 323 -71.75 56.46 10.78
CA LEU A 323 -71.73 57.65 11.63
C LEU A 323 -72.61 58.77 11.03
N GLU A 324 -72.56 59.00 9.72
CA GLU A 324 -73.47 59.92 9.03
C GLU A 324 -74.93 59.47 9.09
N HIS A 325 -75.18 58.15 9.07
CA HIS A 325 -76.53 57.60 9.23
C HIS A 325 -77.04 57.82 10.67
N ALA A 326 -76.21 57.50 11.66
CA ALA A 326 -76.51 57.77 13.08
C ALA A 326 -76.72 59.27 13.35
N GLN A 327 -75.90 60.16 12.77
CA GLN A 327 -76.05 61.61 12.91
C GLN A 327 -77.32 62.12 12.20
N ARG A 328 -77.67 61.59 11.01
CA ARG A 328 -78.95 61.92 10.36
C ARG A 328 -80.16 61.46 11.19
N ILE A 329 -80.09 60.30 11.82
CA ILE A 329 -81.11 59.83 12.77
C ILE A 329 -81.16 60.74 14.00
N SER A 330 -80.02 61.11 14.58
CA SER A 330 -79.92 62.03 15.73
C SER A 330 -80.55 63.38 15.42
N ASN A 331 -80.16 64.02 14.31
CA ASN A 331 -80.74 65.30 13.88
C ASN A 331 -82.25 65.19 13.65
N LYS A 332 -82.71 64.11 13.02
CA LYS A 332 -84.15 63.87 12.80
C LYS A 332 -84.90 63.63 14.12
N ALA A 333 -84.28 62.96 15.08
CA ALA A 333 -84.84 62.74 16.42
C ALA A 333 -84.93 64.06 17.20
N GLU A 334 -83.88 64.89 17.18
CA GLU A 334 -83.93 66.24 17.74
C GLU A 334 -85.01 67.11 17.08
N ASP A 335 -85.19 67.01 15.77
CA ASP A 335 -86.19 67.81 15.05
C ASP A 335 -87.62 67.31 15.33
N TYR A 336 -87.82 66.00 15.52
CA TYR A 336 -89.06 65.48 16.11
C TYR A 336 -89.25 65.95 17.56
N GLU A 337 -88.19 66.04 18.37
CA GLU A 337 -88.27 66.52 19.76
C GLU A 337 -88.61 68.02 19.82
N LYS A 338 -88.02 68.83 18.94
CA LYS A 338 -88.35 70.26 18.75
C LYS A 338 -89.79 70.43 18.28
N LEU A 339 -90.23 69.62 17.30
CA LEU A 339 -91.61 69.62 16.82
C LEU A 339 -92.59 69.24 17.93
N MET A 340 -92.39 68.12 18.61
CA MET A 340 -93.24 67.66 19.72
C MET A 340 -93.28 68.67 20.87
N ARG A 341 -92.15 69.30 21.21
CA ARG A 341 -92.09 70.37 22.22
C ARG A 341 -92.89 71.60 21.79
N SER A 342 -92.82 72.01 20.52
CA SER A 342 -93.62 73.11 19.98
C SER A 342 -95.11 72.78 19.88
N GLN A 343 -95.46 71.53 19.57
CA GLN A 343 -96.83 71.04 19.53
C GLN A 343 -97.43 70.95 20.94
N ALA A 344 -96.66 70.51 21.94
CA ALA A 344 -97.05 70.53 23.34
C ALA A 344 -97.33 71.97 23.82
N GLN A 345 -96.43 72.92 23.51
CA GLN A 345 -96.63 74.34 23.81
C GLN A 345 -97.85 74.94 23.09
N ALA A 346 -98.14 74.51 21.86
CA ALA A 346 -99.33 74.94 21.13
C ALA A 346 -100.63 74.40 21.77
N ILE A 347 -100.65 73.12 22.18
CA ILE A 347 -101.77 72.50 22.89
C ILE A 347 -101.98 73.16 24.28
N GLU A 348 -100.90 73.46 24.99
CA GLU A 348 -100.93 74.19 26.28
C GLU A 348 -101.50 75.60 26.10
N ALA A 349 -101.06 76.33 25.05
CA ALA A 349 -101.59 77.64 24.70
C ALA A 349 -103.08 77.58 24.30
N GLU A 350 -103.50 76.59 23.50
CA GLU A 350 -104.90 76.39 23.12
C GLU A 350 -105.77 76.05 24.34
N ALA A 351 -105.28 75.20 25.25
CA ALA A 351 -105.95 74.88 26.51
C ALA A 351 -106.09 76.13 27.39
N HIS A 352 -105.06 76.99 27.47
CA HIS A 352 -105.15 78.27 28.16
C HIS A 352 -106.14 79.26 27.52
N VAL A 353 -106.26 79.29 26.19
CA VAL A 353 -107.27 80.11 25.50
C VAL A 353 -108.68 79.59 25.80
N LYS A 354 -108.92 78.27 25.66
CA LYS A 354 -110.21 77.65 26.00
C LYS A 354 -110.60 77.86 27.46
N ALA A 355 -109.63 77.80 28.39
CA ALA A 355 -109.85 78.08 29.80
C ALA A 355 -110.17 79.56 30.09
N ARG A 356 -109.58 80.50 29.32
CA ARG A 356 -109.95 81.93 29.41
C ARG A 356 -111.34 82.18 28.84
N GLU A 357 -111.67 81.59 27.70
CA GLU A 357 -113.02 81.70 27.12
C GLU A 357 -114.11 81.16 28.05
N THR A 358 -113.90 80.02 28.71
CA THR A 358 -114.91 79.47 29.64
C THR A 358 -115.06 80.37 30.87
N LEU A 359 -113.97 80.95 31.39
CA LEU A 359 -114.03 81.95 32.47
C LEU A 359 -114.71 83.26 32.04
N GLU A 360 -114.49 83.75 30.82
CA GLU A 360 -115.18 84.94 30.30
C GLU A 360 -116.66 84.68 30.02
N ARG A 361 -116.99 83.52 29.45
CA ARG A 361 -118.38 83.06 29.23
C ARG A 361 -119.12 82.89 30.55
N ALA A 362 -118.43 82.42 31.61
CA ALA A 362 -118.96 82.36 32.96
C ALA A 362 -119.15 83.76 33.58
N ARG A 363 -118.17 84.67 33.43
CA ARG A 363 -118.28 86.08 33.87
C ARG A 363 -119.44 86.82 33.19
N ALA A 364 -119.60 86.66 31.88
CA ALA A 364 -120.71 87.26 31.13
C ALA A 364 -122.07 86.72 31.60
N LYS A 365 -122.17 85.42 31.89
CA LYS A 365 -123.37 84.82 32.47
C LYS A 365 -123.65 85.35 33.89
N ALA A 366 -122.61 85.51 34.72
CA ALA A 366 -122.72 86.08 36.06
C ALA A 366 -123.15 87.56 36.02
N GLN A 367 -122.55 88.38 35.15
CA GLN A 367 -122.92 89.79 34.97
C GLN A 367 -124.38 89.92 34.54
N LYS A 368 -124.84 89.09 33.58
CA LYS A 368 -126.25 89.09 33.13
C LYS A 368 -127.24 88.73 34.25
N ILE A 369 -126.82 87.95 35.25
CA ILE A 369 -127.62 87.65 36.46
C ILE A 369 -127.60 88.86 37.42
N VAL A 370 -126.45 89.51 37.61
CA VAL A 370 -126.36 90.74 38.41
C VAL A 370 -127.22 91.86 37.80
N ASP A 371 -127.20 92.01 36.48
CA ASP A 371 -127.99 93.02 35.76
C ASP A 371 -129.50 92.75 35.89
N SER A 372 -129.95 91.49 35.78
CA SER A 372 -131.38 91.16 35.94
C SER A 372 -131.87 91.30 37.39
N VAL A 373 -131.05 90.91 38.37
CA VAL A 373 -131.36 91.12 39.80
C VAL A 373 -131.40 92.61 40.13
N THR A 374 -130.47 93.42 39.60
CA THR A 374 -130.45 94.88 39.79
C THR A 374 -131.65 95.54 39.08
N GLY A 375 -132.04 95.04 37.90
CA GLY A 375 -133.26 95.44 37.19
C GLY A 375 -134.53 95.17 38.01
N HIS A 376 -134.67 93.97 38.58
CA HIS A 376 -135.81 93.66 39.45
C HIS A 376 -135.81 94.48 40.74
N ALA A 377 -134.65 94.70 41.38
CA ALA A 377 -134.55 95.52 42.58
C ALA A 377 -134.93 97.00 42.32
N THR A 378 -134.47 97.57 41.20
CA THR A 378 -134.81 98.95 40.81
C THR A 378 -136.24 99.11 40.27
N GLY A 379 -136.81 98.05 39.68
CA GLY A 379 -138.24 97.96 39.37
C GLY A 379 -139.09 97.97 40.64
N ALA A 380 -138.84 97.05 41.57
CA ALA A 380 -139.58 96.95 42.83
C ALA A 380 -139.48 98.24 43.69
N LEU A 381 -138.34 98.95 43.64
CA LEU A 381 -138.21 100.28 44.27
C LEU A 381 -139.08 101.33 43.58
N ARG A 382 -139.16 101.35 42.24
CA ARG A 382 -140.07 102.26 41.52
C ARG A 382 -141.54 101.96 41.80
N ASP A 383 -141.93 100.69 41.78
CA ASP A 383 -143.32 100.28 42.07
C ASP A 383 -143.71 100.66 43.51
N ALA A 384 -142.78 100.54 44.47
CA ALA A 384 -142.97 101.02 45.84
C ALA A 384 -143.06 102.56 45.93
N GLU A 385 -142.21 103.31 45.20
CA GLU A 385 -142.31 104.76 45.14
C GLU A 385 -143.63 105.24 44.52
N ASP A 386 -144.05 104.62 43.41
CA ASP A 386 -145.31 104.89 42.74
C ASP A 386 -146.51 104.56 43.64
N ALA A 387 -146.46 103.45 44.39
CA ALA A 387 -147.46 103.16 45.43
C ALA A 387 -147.49 104.26 46.52
N THR A 388 -146.36 104.81 46.95
CA THR A 388 -146.37 105.93 47.91
C THR A 388 -146.85 107.25 47.29
N ARG A 389 -146.70 107.46 45.97
CA ARG A 389 -147.27 108.61 45.26
C ARG A 389 -148.78 108.46 45.12
N GLN A 390 -149.26 107.26 44.77
CA GLN A 390 -150.68 106.88 44.74
C GLN A 390 -151.34 107.10 46.12
N LEU A 391 -150.70 106.67 47.22
CA LEU A 391 -151.22 106.84 48.57
C LEU A 391 -151.27 108.31 49.03
N ARG A 392 -150.28 109.15 48.67
CA ARG A 392 -150.35 110.60 48.93
C ARG A 392 -151.47 111.27 48.14
N TRP A 393 -151.64 110.90 46.87
CA TRP A 393 -152.73 111.40 46.02
C TRP A 393 -154.11 110.99 46.57
N GLN A 394 -154.26 109.74 47.04
CA GLN A 394 -155.47 109.27 47.73
C GLN A 394 -155.72 109.99 49.06
N GLN A 395 -154.70 110.31 49.86
CA GLN A 395 -154.87 111.16 51.06
C GLN A 395 -155.32 112.58 50.70
N GLN A 396 -154.82 113.13 49.60
CA GLN A 396 -155.19 114.47 49.14
C GLN A 396 -156.63 114.50 48.60
N GLN A 397 -157.05 113.45 47.88
CA GLN A 397 -158.45 113.24 47.49
C GLN A 397 -159.36 112.99 48.70
N LEU A 398 -158.94 112.23 49.72
CA LEU A 398 -159.72 112.04 50.94
C LEU A 398 -159.95 113.36 51.69
N ASN A 399 -158.96 114.26 51.72
CA ASN A 399 -159.15 115.59 52.32
C ASN A 399 -160.12 116.49 51.52
N SER A 400 -160.13 116.44 50.18
CA SER A 400 -161.15 117.18 49.41
C SER A 400 -162.53 116.54 49.51
N PHE A 401 -162.61 115.21 49.46
CA PHE A 401 -163.86 114.45 49.57
C PHE A 401 -164.50 114.61 50.97
N MET A 402 -163.70 114.68 52.04
CA MET A 402 -164.20 114.96 53.40
C MET A 402 -164.64 116.42 53.60
N ALA A 403 -164.31 117.34 52.68
CA ALA A 403 -164.92 118.66 52.62
C ALA A 403 -166.25 118.62 51.83
N GLU A 404 -166.26 117.94 50.68
CA GLU A 404 -167.42 117.85 49.77
C GLU A 404 -168.59 117.04 50.37
N VAL A 405 -168.30 115.93 51.06
CA VAL A 405 -169.28 115.06 51.74
C VAL A 405 -169.85 115.69 53.03
N ARG A 406 -169.34 116.86 53.45
CA ARG A 406 -170.00 117.69 54.47
C ARG A 406 -171.10 118.59 53.90
N GLU A 407 -171.09 118.88 52.60
CA GLU A 407 -172.05 119.80 51.97
C GLU A 407 -173.31 119.08 51.47
N LEU A 408 -173.17 117.98 50.72
CA LEU A 408 -174.28 117.05 50.43
C LEU A 408 -173.97 115.70 51.11
N LEU A 409 -174.65 115.34 52.21
CA LEU A 409 -176.09 115.05 52.34
C LEU A 409 -176.51 113.76 51.61
N ARG A 410 -176.87 112.76 52.41
CA ARG A 410 -177.44 111.43 52.06
C ARG A 410 -176.46 110.40 51.44
N PRO A 411 -176.76 109.08 51.62
CA PRO A 411 -175.71 108.14 52.05
C PRO A 411 -175.76 106.74 51.38
N GLU A 412 -175.04 105.78 51.98
CA GLU A 412 -175.12 104.30 51.79
C GLU A 412 -174.52 103.68 50.51
N GLY A 413 -174.27 102.36 50.55
CA GLY A 413 -173.66 101.54 49.47
C GLY A 413 -172.15 101.25 49.65
N VAL A 414 -171.61 100.27 50.41
CA VAL A 414 -171.94 98.85 50.73
C VAL A 414 -171.30 97.79 49.79
N LEU A 415 -170.12 97.29 50.21
CA LEU A 415 -169.60 95.89 50.21
C LEU A 415 -169.18 95.08 48.92
N THR A 416 -168.01 94.42 49.07
CA THR A 416 -167.61 93.01 48.70
C THR A 416 -167.18 92.52 47.29
N GLY A 417 -166.12 91.65 47.28
CA GLY A 417 -165.80 90.57 46.29
C GLY A 417 -164.73 90.86 45.21
N SER A 418 -164.06 89.88 44.53
CA SER A 418 -163.76 88.44 44.78
C SER A 418 -162.83 87.82 43.68
N ALA A 419 -162.05 86.73 43.98
CA ALA A 419 -161.52 85.65 43.08
C ALA A 419 -160.52 85.96 41.90
N ALA A 420 -159.76 85.02 41.25
CA ALA A 420 -159.14 83.70 41.61
C ALA A 420 -158.23 83.07 40.47
N ALA A 421 -157.41 82.05 40.80
CA ALA A 421 -156.75 80.99 39.94
C ALA A 421 -155.58 81.40 38.98
N VAL A 422 -154.80 80.54 38.25
CA VAL A 422 -154.85 79.08 37.89
C VAL A 422 -153.48 78.31 38.04
N ALA A 423 -152.85 77.76 36.97
CA ALA A 423 -151.71 76.79 36.92
C ALA A 423 -150.88 76.95 35.58
N ALA A 424 -149.98 76.11 35.00
CA ALA A 424 -149.51 74.68 35.03
C ALA A 424 -148.21 74.56 34.12
N THR A 425 -147.35 73.51 33.91
CA THR A 425 -146.97 72.16 34.46
C THR A 425 -145.71 71.57 33.72
N ASP A 426 -144.97 70.60 34.32
CA ASP A 426 -144.13 69.45 33.78
C ASP A 426 -142.94 69.67 32.78
N ASP A 427 -141.92 68.81 32.50
CA ASP A 427 -141.16 67.63 33.09
C ASP A 427 -139.99 67.22 32.11
N ALA A 428 -139.03 66.27 32.24
CA ALA A 428 -138.32 65.50 33.31
C ALA A 428 -137.07 64.70 32.71
N ASP A 429 -136.25 64.02 33.55
CA ASP A 429 -135.18 62.99 33.29
C ASP A 429 -133.96 63.33 32.35
N ASP A 430 -132.82 62.59 32.26
CA ASP A 430 -132.33 61.27 32.76
C ASP A 430 -130.77 61.29 33.07
N MET A 431 -130.11 60.16 33.40
CA MET A 431 -128.72 60.05 33.95
C MET A 431 -127.60 59.33 33.07
N PRO A 432 -126.84 58.26 33.46
CA PRO A 432 -125.35 58.27 33.34
C PRO A 432 -124.64 56.96 32.80
N VAL A 433 -123.33 56.82 33.13
CA VAL A 433 -122.41 55.62 33.25
C VAL A 433 -121.74 54.87 32.05
N GLU A 434 -120.41 54.68 32.23
CA GLU A 434 -119.49 53.50 32.08
C GLU A 434 -119.23 52.66 30.79
N ASP A 435 -118.00 52.10 30.77
CA ASP A 435 -117.53 50.73 30.36
C ASP A 435 -116.98 50.29 28.96
N VAL A 436 -115.66 49.95 28.97
CA VAL A 436 -115.01 48.61 28.72
C VAL A 436 -114.70 47.99 27.31
N ALA A 437 -113.43 47.53 27.18
CA ALA A 437 -112.83 46.45 26.31
C ALA A 437 -112.78 46.63 24.75
N VAL A 438 -112.11 45.79 23.92
CA VAL A 438 -111.44 44.46 24.02
C VAL A 438 -110.25 44.30 23.02
N ALA A 439 -109.48 43.19 23.11
CA ALA A 439 -108.65 42.52 22.08
C ALA A 439 -107.32 43.16 21.61
N GLU A 440 -106.12 42.53 21.67
CA GLU A 440 -105.60 41.19 21.24
C GLU A 440 -105.15 41.21 19.73
N VAL A 441 -104.10 40.51 19.23
CA VAL A 441 -103.46 39.21 19.56
C VAL A 441 -101.89 39.30 19.47
N ALA A 442 -101.15 38.17 19.51
CA ALA A 442 -99.67 37.98 19.49
C ALA A 442 -99.07 37.77 18.05
N ASP A 443 -97.85 37.26 17.74
CA ASP A 443 -96.85 36.32 18.32
C ASP A 443 -95.40 36.66 17.80
N GLU A 444 -94.27 36.46 18.50
CA GLU A 444 -93.41 35.24 18.67
C GLU A 444 -92.70 34.73 17.36
N GLU A 445 -91.46 34.17 17.31
CA GLU A 445 -90.39 33.83 18.30
C GLU A 445 -89.02 33.51 17.59
N ALA A 446 -87.93 33.29 18.36
CA ALA A 446 -86.78 32.36 18.13
C ALA A 446 -85.87 32.47 16.84
N SER A 447 -84.51 32.62 16.89
CA SER A 447 -83.39 31.68 17.26
C SER A 447 -82.72 30.99 16.03
N ASP A 448 -81.50 30.39 16.01
CA ASP A 448 -80.38 30.25 16.99
C ASP A 448 -79.00 30.00 16.28
N ALA A 449 -77.92 29.92 17.08
CA ALA A 449 -76.63 29.18 17.01
C ALA A 449 -76.15 28.47 15.70
N THR A 450 -74.95 28.75 15.14
CA THR A 450 -73.53 28.28 15.41
C THR A 450 -73.05 27.03 14.64
N ASP A 451 -71.87 27.13 14.01
CA ASP A 451 -70.85 26.07 13.71
C ASP A 451 -69.73 26.71 12.85
N GLU A 452 -68.52 26.17 12.63
CA GLU A 452 -67.56 25.41 13.46
C GLU A 452 -66.17 25.69 12.83
N PHE A 453 -65.09 25.83 13.60
CA PHE A 453 -63.75 26.18 13.07
C PHE A 453 -62.65 25.27 13.63
N LEU A 454 -61.84 24.69 12.74
CA LEU A 454 -60.89 23.62 13.07
C LEU A 454 -59.45 23.91 12.62
N GLY A 455 -58.53 23.68 13.56
CA GLY A 455 -57.22 23.06 13.28
C GLY A 455 -56.09 23.98 12.83
N ASP A 456 -54.96 23.89 13.51
CA ASP A 456 -53.72 24.62 13.23
C ASP A 456 -52.49 23.69 13.37
N GLU A 457 -51.42 23.98 12.63
CA GLU A 457 -50.03 23.47 12.79
C GLU A 457 -49.73 21.93 12.76
N PRO A 458 -48.45 21.48 12.66
CA PRO A 458 -47.31 22.01 11.86
C PRO A 458 -46.52 20.89 11.09
N LEU A 459 -45.17 21.02 11.03
CA LEU A 459 -44.16 20.36 10.17
C LEU A 459 -43.51 19.08 10.77
N GLU A 460 -42.40 18.64 10.14
CA GLU A 460 -41.33 17.71 10.62
C GLU A 460 -41.55 16.18 10.42
N ASP A 461 -40.55 15.33 10.06
CA ASP A 461 -39.23 15.55 9.40
C ASP A 461 -38.62 14.19 8.91
N GLU A 462 -37.46 14.25 8.21
CA GLU A 462 -36.32 13.29 8.20
C GLU A 462 -36.37 11.94 7.41
N LEU A 463 -35.16 11.41 7.15
CA LEU A 463 -34.74 10.07 6.65
C LEU A 463 -35.15 9.70 5.19
N THR A 464 -34.28 9.57 4.18
CA THR A 464 -32.85 9.18 4.00
C THR A 464 -32.48 7.71 4.19
N ALA A 465 -32.00 7.09 3.10
CA ALA A 465 -31.18 5.87 2.96
C ALA A 465 -31.78 4.49 3.32
N SER A 466 -31.82 3.58 2.34
CA SER A 466 -30.95 2.37 2.31
C SER A 466 -31.13 1.53 1.02
N ASP A 467 -30.06 0.87 0.59
CA ASP A 467 -29.89 -0.08 -0.54
C ASP A 467 -30.48 0.31 -1.92
#